data_AF-E6QW98-F1
#
_entry.id   AF-E6QW98-F1
#
_cell.length_a   1.000
_cell.length_b   1.000
_cell.length_c   1.000
_cell.angle_alpha   90.00
_cell.angle_beta   90.00
_cell.angle_gamma   90.00
#
_symmetry.space_group_name_H-M   'P 1'
#
loop_
_entity.id
_entity.type
_entity.pdbx_description
1 polymer ?
#
loop_
_entity_poly.entity_id
_entity_poly.type
_entity_poly.pdbx_seq_one_letter_code
_entity_poly.pdbx_strand_id
1 'polypeptide(L)'
;MNLGNKIKIHSSAFKHIMMADMFFHSFTTDVDLCRSHENDEQTDDERIKEVESLIDPFISANPYCSQFALSTGDMTPRRFDYLGKYMEFRPGPTGFPTVRDFDILLYCQSWLGNASLEGRDDDISDLLEFEIEDFYEFSGRSRNSDRGEAFEQALERLHSSTMTTNTKPFGLDSKEVTQKYLKEYDLARDEQGRITTVTVRVLHRTCHLLKAEAFSLYHKDFILQSPVRRTIYMYLSINCFYECEDLTLSFAQLHKISELAAPLRKLSSVIDDLVENPLPGFVAEVNEEDETVTFVCEFRSYVEL
;
A
#
# COMPACT_ATOMS: atom_id res chain seq x y z
N MET A 1 -23.16 -6.26 -13.68
CA MET A 1 -22.73 -5.42 -12.55
C MET A 1 -23.87 -4.52 -12.12
N ASN A 2 -24.13 -4.39 -10.82
CA ASN A 2 -25.02 -3.35 -10.32
C ASN A 2 -24.30 -2.00 -10.50
N LEU A 3 -24.84 -1.13 -11.37
CA LEU A 3 -24.26 0.18 -11.70
C LEU A 3 -24.53 1.16 -10.54
N GLY A 4 -23.98 0.89 -9.36
CA GLY A 4 -23.84 1.91 -8.32
C GLY A 4 -23.19 3.18 -8.88
N ASN A 5 -23.10 4.26 -8.10
CA ASN A 5 -22.58 5.54 -8.58
C ASN A 5 -21.18 5.38 -9.20
N LYS A 6 -21.09 5.24 -10.53
CA LYS A 6 -19.84 5.00 -11.24
C LYS A 6 -19.16 6.35 -11.45
N ILE A 7 -17.93 6.47 -10.97
CA ILE A 7 -17.20 7.73 -11.01
C ILE A 7 -16.08 7.64 -12.03
N LYS A 8 -16.02 8.64 -12.90
CA LYS A 8 -14.90 8.81 -13.83
C LYS A 8 -13.76 9.51 -13.12
N ILE A 9 -12.58 8.93 -13.17
CA ILE A 9 -11.38 9.44 -12.51
C ILE A 9 -10.30 9.77 -13.55
N HIS A 10 -9.44 10.73 -13.23
CA HIS A 10 -8.37 11.20 -14.10
C HIS A 10 -7.18 11.72 -13.27
N SER A 11 -5.95 11.38 -13.67
CA SER A 11 -4.74 11.67 -12.90
C SER A 11 -4.48 13.16 -12.70
N SER A 12 -4.94 14.01 -13.62
CA SER A 12 -4.79 15.47 -13.51
C SER A 12 -5.49 16.08 -12.29
N ALA A 13 -6.39 15.34 -11.64
CA ALA A 13 -7.05 15.75 -10.40
C ALA A 13 -6.26 15.38 -9.13
N PHE A 14 -5.18 14.60 -9.25
CA PHE A 14 -4.41 14.15 -8.09
C PHE A 14 -3.44 15.25 -7.66
N LYS A 15 -3.69 15.87 -6.51
CA LYS A 15 -2.71 16.75 -5.85
C LYS A 15 -1.64 15.93 -5.13
N HIS A 16 -2.05 14.78 -4.58
CA HIS A 16 -1.17 13.84 -3.89
C HIS A 16 -1.36 12.43 -4.42
N ILE A 17 -0.27 11.65 -4.41
CA ILE A 17 -0.34 10.20 -4.54
C ILE A 17 -0.65 9.63 -3.15
N MET A 18 -1.68 8.80 -3.02
CA MET A 18 -2.15 8.33 -1.71
C MET A 18 -2.27 6.82 -1.65
N MET A 19 -1.73 6.27 -0.57
CA MET A 19 -1.83 4.83 -0.27
C MET A 19 -2.63 4.59 1.00
N ALA A 20 -3.65 3.75 0.91
CA ALA A 20 -4.28 3.14 2.08
C ALA A 20 -3.69 1.74 2.29
N ASP A 21 -2.86 1.58 3.31
CA ASP A 21 -2.20 0.32 3.61
C ASP A 21 -3.14 -0.63 4.37
N MET A 22 -3.65 -1.65 3.69
CA MET A 22 -4.56 -2.60 4.30
C MET A 22 -3.89 -3.47 5.37
N PHE A 23 -2.59 -3.72 5.28
CA PHE A 23 -1.85 -4.50 6.26
C PHE A 23 -1.73 -3.73 7.57
N PHE A 24 -1.08 -2.58 7.54
CA PHE A 24 -0.84 -1.74 8.69
C PHE A 24 -2.16 -1.37 9.39
N HIS A 25 -3.13 -0.84 8.64
CA HIS A 25 -4.43 -0.48 9.20
C HIS A 25 -5.25 -1.68 9.66
N SER A 26 -4.94 -2.92 9.26
CA SER A 26 -5.59 -4.09 9.87
C SER A 26 -5.21 -4.31 11.32
N PHE A 27 -4.00 -3.93 11.74
CA PHE A 27 -3.53 -4.12 13.10
C PHE A 27 -3.72 -2.85 13.94
N THR A 28 -3.45 -1.66 13.37
CA THR A 28 -3.57 -0.39 14.11
C THR A 28 -5.00 0.09 14.31
N THR A 29 -5.99 -0.56 13.67
CA THR A 29 -7.42 -0.29 13.89
C THR A 29 -8.16 -1.46 14.52
N ASP A 30 -7.46 -2.54 14.91
CA ASP A 30 -8.08 -3.72 15.49
C ASP A 30 -8.58 -3.43 16.91
N VAL A 31 -9.87 -3.61 17.14
CA VAL A 31 -10.48 -3.31 18.45
C VAL A 31 -9.94 -4.19 19.58
N ASP A 32 -9.50 -5.42 19.33
CA ASP A 32 -8.99 -6.30 20.39
C ASP A 32 -7.51 -5.98 20.70
N LEU A 33 -6.75 -5.46 19.74
CA LEU A 33 -5.38 -4.96 19.96
C LEU A 33 -5.34 -3.55 20.56
N CYS A 34 -6.31 -2.71 20.22
CA CYS A 34 -6.36 -1.30 20.61
C CYS A 34 -7.29 -1.01 21.80
N ARG A 35 -7.99 -2.00 22.37
CA ARG A 35 -8.78 -1.81 23.60
C ARG A 35 -8.03 -2.32 24.82
N SER A 36 -7.90 -1.47 25.83
CA SER A 36 -7.86 -1.91 27.22
C SER A 36 -9.27 -2.20 27.73
N HIS A 37 -9.39 -2.82 28.90
CA HIS A 37 -10.68 -3.02 29.57
C HIS A 37 -11.42 -1.67 29.73
N GLU A 38 -12.59 -1.54 29.10
CA GLU A 38 -13.45 -0.35 29.15
C GLU A 38 -13.65 0.12 30.60
N ASN A 39 -13.06 1.27 30.95
CA ASN A 39 -13.53 2.09 32.05
C ASN A 39 -14.22 3.32 31.42
N ASP A 40 -15.55 3.38 31.52
CA ASP A 40 -16.42 4.44 30.97
C ASP A 40 -16.14 5.87 31.51
N GLU A 41 -15.10 6.07 32.32
CA GLU A 41 -14.76 7.33 32.98
C GLU A 41 -13.57 8.11 32.36
N GLN A 42 -12.94 7.61 31.30
CA GLN A 42 -11.79 8.30 30.66
C GLN A 42 -12.18 9.45 29.74
N THR A 43 -11.36 10.49 29.74
CA THR A 43 -11.43 11.61 28.77
C THR A 43 -10.89 11.21 27.39
N ASP A 44 -11.26 11.93 26.33
CA ASP A 44 -10.79 11.62 24.97
C ASP A 44 -9.26 11.68 24.82
N ASP A 45 -8.58 12.58 25.54
CA ASP A 45 -7.11 12.67 25.59
C ASP A 45 -6.46 11.45 26.26
N GLU A 46 -7.08 10.91 27.31
CA GLU A 46 -6.60 9.69 27.98
C GLU A 46 -6.78 8.47 27.07
N ARG A 47 -7.88 8.43 26.31
CA ARG A 47 -8.14 7.37 25.32
C ARG A 47 -7.15 7.40 24.17
N ILE A 48 -6.78 8.59 23.67
CA ILE A 48 -5.77 8.75 22.61
C ILE A 48 -4.41 8.22 23.09
N LYS A 49 -3.93 8.67 24.25
CA LYS A 49 -2.65 8.22 24.81
C LYS A 49 -2.61 6.72 25.07
N GLU A 50 -3.74 6.15 25.48
CA GLU A 50 -3.85 4.71 25.70
C GLU A 50 -3.79 3.93 24.38
N VAL A 51 -4.50 4.36 23.35
CA VAL A 51 -4.43 3.77 22.00
C VAL A 51 -3.00 3.86 21.45
N GLU A 52 -2.34 5.01 21.60
CA GLU A 52 -0.91 5.17 21.24
C GLU A 52 -0.05 4.15 21.99
N SER A 53 -0.20 4.02 23.31
CA SER A 53 0.57 3.05 24.11
C SER A 53 0.36 1.57 23.72
N LEU A 54 -0.76 1.24 23.09
CA LEU A 54 -1.07 -0.11 22.59
C LEU A 54 -0.55 -0.34 21.17
N ILE A 55 -0.44 0.73 20.37
CA ILE A 55 0.07 0.69 19.00
C ILE A 55 1.61 0.79 18.98
N ASP A 56 2.22 1.52 19.91
CA ASP A 56 3.68 1.71 19.98
C ASP A 56 4.47 0.39 20.02
N PRO A 57 4.06 -0.66 20.76
CA PRO A 57 4.73 -1.96 20.71
C PRO A 57 4.61 -2.64 19.34
N PHE A 58 3.51 -2.43 18.62
CA PHE A 58 3.34 -2.95 17.26
C PHE A 58 4.24 -2.21 16.29
N ILE A 59 4.27 -0.88 16.33
CA ILE A 59 5.14 -0.05 15.47
C ILE A 59 6.62 -0.34 15.77
N SER A 60 7.00 -0.37 17.05
CA SER A 60 8.36 -0.68 17.50
C SER A 60 8.83 -2.07 17.07
N ALA A 61 7.91 -3.02 16.90
CA ALA A 61 8.22 -4.34 16.37
C ALA A 61 8.53 -4.34 14.87
N ASN A 62 8.44 -3.19 14.19
CA ASN A 62 8.81 -3.01 12.79
C ASN A 62 8.11 -4.05 11.89
N PRO A 63 6.77 -4.10 11.92
CA PRO A 63 6.02 -5.20 11.36
C PRO A 63 6.12 -5.17 9.85
N TYR A 64 6.47 -6.31 9.27
CA TYR A 64 6.57 -6.44 7.82
C TYR A 64 5.95 -7.74 7.34
N CYS A 65 4.99 -7.59 6.42
CA CYS A 65 4.49 -8.65 5.57
C CYS A 65 4.41 -8.11 4.15
N SER A 66 5.16 -8.70 3.23
CA SER A 66 5.09 -8.29 1.84
C SER A 66 3.67 -8.52 1.28
N GLN A 67 3.08 -7.46 0.72
CA GLN A 67 1.74 -7.52 0.11
C GLN A 67 1.83 -7.80 -1.38
N PHE A 68 3.00 -7.62 -1.99
CA PHE A 68 3.21 -7.60 -3.43
C PHE A 68 4.55 -8.26 -3.78
N ALA A 69 4.59 -8.99 -4.90
CA ALA A 69 5.82 -9.57 -5.41
C ALA A 69 6.68 -8.54 -6.16
N LEU A 70 8.00 -8.75 -6.23
CA LEU A 70 8.88 -7.94 -7.08
C LEU A 70 8.64 -8.18 -8.58
N SER A 71 8.26 -9.41 -8.94
CA SER A 71 8.09 -9.86 -10.32
C SER A 71 6.97 -10.88 -10.43
N THR A 72 6.50 -11.10 -11.66
CA THR A 72 5.41 -12.04 -11.94
C THR A 72 5.84 -13.48 -11.71
N GLY A 73 4.87 -14.37 -11.42
CA GLY A 73 5.12 -15.80 -11.21
C GLY A 73 5.47 -16.20 -9.78
N ASP A 74 5.53 -15.25 -8.84
CA ASP A 74 5.64 -15.56 -7.42
C ASP A 74 4.35 -16.24 -6.91
N MET A 75 4.49 -17.44 -6.36
CA MET A 75 3.40 -18.27 -5.84
C MET A 75 3.49 -18.47 -4.31
N THR A 76 4.37 -17.74 -3.62
CA THR A 76 4.73 -18.02 -2.22
C THR A 76 3.78 -17.34 -1.24
N PRO A 77 2.86 -18.04 -0.55
CA PRO A 77 1.94 -17.40 0.37
C PRO A 77 2.69 -16.67 1.50
N ARG A 78 2.14 -15.54 1.94
CA ARG A 78 2.74 -14.69 2.96
C ARG A 78 1.79 -14.58 4.14
N ARG A 79 2.30 -14.68 5.35
CA ARG A 79 1.50 -14.60 6.56
C ARG A 79 2.27 -13.85 7.63
N PHE A 80 1.55 -13.01 8.36
CA PHE A 80 2.05 -12.32 9.52
C PHE A 80 1.09 -12.55 10.68
N ASP A 81 1.64 -12.90 11.84
CA ASP A 81 0.91 -13.18 13.07
C ASP A 81 1.41 -12.23 14.16
N TYR A 82 0.49 -11.63 14.91
CA TYR A 82 0.78 -10.72 16.01
C TYR A 82 -0.32 -10.81 17.07
N LEU A 83 0.05 -11.20 18.30
CA LEU A 83 -0.85 -11.27 19.45
C LEU A 83 -2.19 -11.97 19.18
N GLY A 84 -2.17 -13.12 18.49
CA GLY A 84 -3.37 -13.89 18.16
C GLY A 84 -4.18 -13.35 16.98
N LYS A 85 -3.76 -12.21 16.41
CA LYS A 85 -4.24 -11.69 15.13
C LYS A 85 -3.32 -12.13 14.00
N TYR A 86 -3.86 -12.24 12.80
CA TYR A 86 -3.08 -12.57 11.63
C TYR A 86 -3.61 -11.90 10.38
N MET A 87 -2.71 -11.75 9.42
CA MET A 87 -3.04 -11.38 8.06
C MET A 87 -2.27 -12.25 7.09
N GLU A 88 -2.98 -12.81 6.13
CA GLU A 88 -2.48 -13.82 5.21
C GLU A 88 -2.82 -13.45 3.77
N PHE A 89 -1.79 -13.44 2.94
CA PHE A 89 -1.89 -13.16 1.52
C PHE A 89 -1.65 -14.46 0.76
N ARG A 90 -2.53 -14.75 -0.20
CA ARG A 90 -2.42 -15.92 -1.09
C ARG A 90 -2.49 -15.47 -2.55
N PRO A 91 -1.64 -16.07 -3.42
CA PRO A 91 -1.64 -15.74 -4.83
C PRO A 91 -2.86 -16.36 -5.52
N GLY A 92 -3.30 -15.72 -6.60
CA GLY A 92 -4.21 -16.33 -7.56
C GLY A 92 -3.51 -17.34 -8.48
N PRO A 93 -4.23 -17.89 -9.47
CA PRO A 93 -3.70 -18.88 -10.40
C PRO A 93 -2.50 -18.39 -11.23
N THR A 94 -2.36 -17.08 -11.42
CA THR A 94 -1.32 -16.44 -12.23
C THR A 94 -0.22 -15.76 -11.39
N GLY A 95 -0.20 -16.01 -10.08
CA GLY A 95 0.79 -15.47 -9.14
C GLY A 95 0.31 -14.26 -8.34
N PHE A 96 1.17 -13.84 -7.41
CA PHE A 96 0.95 -12.65 -6.58
C PHE A 96 0.93 -11.37 -7.42
N PRO A 97 0.09 -10.38 -7.06
CA PRO A 97 0.18 -9.06 -7.66
C PRO A 97 1.56 -8.48 -7.37
N THR A 98 2.16 -7.85 -8.37
CA THR A 98 3.48 -7.25 -8.24
C THR A 98 3.40 -5.83 -7.69
N VAL A 99 4.52 -5.29 -7.24
CA VAL A 99 4.62 -3.87 -6.82
C VAL A 99 4.28 -2.91 -7.98
N ARG A 100 4.37 -3.37 -9.25
CA ARG A 100 3.90 -2.59 -10.41
C ARG A 100 2.41 -2.74 -10.68
N ASP A 101 1.78 -3.84 -10.26
CA ASP A 101 0.33 -4.00 -10.35
C ASP A 101 -0.37 -3.11 -9.32
N PHE A 102 0.28 -2.89 -8.17
CA PHE A 102 -0.15 -1.95 -7.14
C PHE A 102 -0.43 -0.54 -7.70
N ASP A 103 0.25 -0.11 -8.76
CA ASP A 103 0.01 1.20 -9.40
C ASP A 103 -1.47 1.39 -9.79
N ILE A 104 -2.20 0.32 -10.13
CA ILE A 104 -3.64 0.38 -10.43
C ILE A 104 -4.44 0.77 -9.18
N LEU A 105 -4.12 0.13 -8.04
CA LEU A 105 -4.76 0.45 -6.76
C LEU A 105 -4.36 1.86 -6.31
N LEU A 106 -3.09 2.23 -6.47
CA LEU A 106 -2.56 3.54 -6.11
C LEU A 106 -3.24 4.67 -6.89
N TYR A 107 -3.48 4.48 -8.19
CA TYR A 107 -4.24 5.41 -9.03
C TYR A 107 -5.67 5.59 -8.50
N CYS A 108 -6.35 4.50 -8.14
CA CYS A 108 -7.70 4.55 -7.57
C CYS A 108 -7.73 5.21 -6.18
N GLN A 109 -6.79 4.84 -5.31
CA GLN A 109 -6.67 5.38 -3.95
C GLN A 109 -6.33 6.87 -3.96
N SER A 110 -5.50 7.31 -4.92
CA SER A 110 -5.18 8.73 -5.09
C SER A 110 -6.42 9.55 -5.41
N TRP A 111 -7.30 9.12 -6.32
CA TRP A 111 -8.59 9.81 -6.53
C TRP A 111 -9.41 9.93 -5.24
N LEU A 112 -9.64 8.79 -4.60
CA LEU A 112 -10.52 8.67 -3.44
C LEU A 112 -10.02 9.49 -2.24
N GLY A 113 -8.71 9.47 -1.97
CA GLY A 113 -8.12 10.22 -0.88
C GLY A 113 -8.07 11.73 -1.16
N ASN A 114 -7.75 12.16 -2.39
CA ASN A 114 -7.85 13.58 -2.74
C ASN A 114 -9.30 14.08 -2.65
N ALA A 115 -10.29 13.26 -3.06
CA ALA A 115 -11.69 13.60 -2.89
C ALA A 115 -12.07 13.75 -1.41
N SER A 116 -11.56 12.86 -0.54
CA SER A 116 -11.78 12.95 0.91
C SER A 116 -11.21 14.23 1.50
N LEU A 117 -9.93 14.53 1.22
CA LEU A 117 -9.28 15.75 1.72
C LEU A 117 -9.95 17.04 1.25
N GLU A 118 -10.53 17.03 0.05
CA GLU A 118 -11.21 18.19 -0.53
C GLU A 118 -12.70 18.29 -0.12
N GLY A 119 -13.20 17.37 0.70
CA GLY A 119 -14.61 17.32 1.10
C GLY A 119 -15.56 16.97 -0.04
N ARG A 120 -15.07 16.31 -1.10
CA ARG A 120 -15.86 15.85 -2.26
C ARG A 120 -16.43 14.45 -2.01
N ASP A 121 -17.26 14.31 -0.99
CA ASP A 121 -17.82 13.01 -0.59
C ASP A 121 -18.63 12.31 -1.69
N ASP A 122 -19.30 13.08 -2.55
CA ASP A 122 -20.05 12.57 -3.70
C ASP A 122 -19.15 11.94 -4.77
N ASP A 123 -17.84 12.27 -4.73
CA ASP A 123 -16.82 11.73 -5.63
C ASP A 123 -16.13 10.46 -5.08
N ILE A 124 -16.58 9.94 -3.93
CA ILE A 124 -16.07 8.71 -3.32
C ILE A 124 -17.01 7.54 -3.62
N SER A 125 -16.55 6.63 -4.49
CA SER A 125 -17.27 5.41 -4.88
C SER A 125 -16.36 4.19 -4.88
N ASP A 126 -16.95 3.01 -4.67
CA ASP A 126 -16.24 1.74 -4.85
C ASP A 126 -16.15 1.33 -6.32
N LEU A 127 -16.86 2.00 -7.25
CA LEU A 127 -16.87 1.72 -8.69
C LEU A 127 -16.29 2.91 -9.48
N LEU A 128 -15.10 2.71 -10.03
CA LEU A 128 -14.29 3.75 -10.69
C LEU A 128 -14.05 3.40 -12.16
N GLU A 129 -14.03 4.41 -13.01
CA GLU A 129 -13.78 4.29 -14.45
C GLU A 129 -12.69 5.27 -14.90
N PHE A 130 -11.74 4.82 -15.72
CA PHE A 130 -10.69 5.68 -16.26
C PHE A 130 -10.26 5.25 -17.67
N GLU A 131 -9.69 6.19 -18.41
CA GLU A 131 -9.06 5.94 -19.70
C GLU A 131 -7.66 5.33 -19.48
N ILE A 132 -7.35 4.27 -20.22
CA ILE A 132 -6.09 3.52 -20.03
C ILE A 132 -4.86 4.38 -20.32
N GLU A 133 -4.94 5.34 -21.25
CA GLU A 133 -3.81 6.20 -21.59
C GLU A 133 -3.47 7.17 -20.45
N ASP A 134 -4.46 7.68 -19.72
CA ASP A 134 -4.22 8.52 -18.53
C ASP A 134 -3.54 7.69 -17.42
N PHE A 135 -3.97 6.44 -17.21
CA PHE A 135 -3.28 5.53 -16.30
C PHE A 135 -1.84 5.25 -16.72
N TYR A 136 -1.56 5.05 -18.02
CA TYR A 136 -0.19 4.82 -18.50
C TYR A 136 0.71 6.05 -18.34
N GLU A 137 0.15 7.25 -18.51
CA GLU A 137 0.86 8.50 -18.22
C GLU A 137 1.19 8.60 -16.73
N PHE A 138 0.21 8.39 -15.86
CA PHE A 138 0.41 8.39 -14.40
C PHE A 138 1.44 7.35 -13.94
N SER A 139 1.34 6.11 -14.41
CA SER A 139 2.16 4.98 -13.94
C SER A 139 3.56 4.93 -14.57
N GLY A 140 3.87 5.81 -15.53
CA GLY A 140 5.14 5.81 -16.25
C GLY A 140 5.41 4.51 -17.04
N ARG A 141 4.36 3.72 -17.34
CA ARG A 141 4.52 2.45 -18.07
C ARG A 141 4.90 2.72 -19.52
N SER A 142 5.89 1.98 -20.02
CA SER A 142 6.38 2.10 -21.40
C SER A 142 5.29 1.77 -22.42
N ARG A 143 5.25 2.51 -23.53
CA ARG A 143 4.32 2.31 -24.65
C ARG A 143 4.75 1.15 -25.56
N ASN A 144 4.89 -0.05 -24.98
CA ASN A 144 5.25 -1.27 -25.71
C ASN A 144 3.99 -1.93 -26.32
N SER A 145 4.20 -2.80 -27.30
CA SER A 145 3.12 -3.51 -28.00
C SER A 145 2.31 -4.46 -27.12
N ASP A 146 2.91 -4.98 -26.05
CA ASP A 146 2.33 -5.96 -25.11
C ASP A 146 1.67 -5.30 -23.88
N ARG A 147 1.65 -3.96 -23.79
CA ARG A 147 1.19 -3.25 -22.58
C ARG A 147 -0.25 -3.57 -22.19
N GLY A 148 -1.14 -3.79 -23.17
CA GLY A 148 -2.53 -4.15 -22.93
C GLY A 148 -2.66 -5.53 -22.27
N GLU A 149 -1.96 -6.53 -22.80
CA GLU A 149 -1.93 -7.87 -22.22
C GLU A 149 -1.30 -7.85 -20.81
N ALA A 150 -0.19 -7.13 -20.63
CA ALA A 150 0.44 -6.98 -19.32
C ALA A 150 -0.48 -6.30 -18.29
N PHE A 151 -1.30 -5.34 -18.73
CA PHE A 151 -2.30 -4.68 -17.88
C PHE A 151 -3.44 -5.63 -17.50
N GLU A 152 -3.94 -6.42 -18.44
CA GLU A 152 -4.97 -7.44 -18.16
C GLU A 152 -4.47 -8.50 -17.17
N GLN A 153 -3.23 -8.97 -17.34
CA GLN A 153 -2.62 -9.90 -16.40
C GLN A 153 -2.44 -9.27 -15.01
N ALA A 154 -2.15 -7.97 -14.93
CA ALA A 154 -2.07 -7.24 -13.66
C ALA A 154 -3.43 -7.19 -12.94
N LEU A 155 -4.50 -6.85 -13.68
CA LEU A 155 -5.86 -6.88 -13.15
C LEU A 155 -6.27 -8.28 -12.67
N GLU A 156 -5.95 -9.32 -13.44
CA GLU A 156 -6.26 -10.69 -13.06
C GLU A 156 -5.52 -11.12 -11.79
N ARG A 157 -4.23 -10.77 -11.62
CA ARG A 157 -3.50 -11.05 -10.36
C ARG A 157 -4.13 -10.35 -9.16
N LEU A 158 -4.49 -9.08 -9.30
CA LEU A 158 -5.18 -8.30 -8.25
C LEU A 158 -6.56 -8.89 -7.90
N HIS A 159 -7.30 -9.32 -8.92
CA HIS A 159 -8.65 -9.85 -8.76
C HIS A 159 -8.69 -11.30 -8.25
N SER A 160 -7.68 -12.11 -8.55
CA SER A 160 -7.64 -13.53 -8.17
C SER A 160 -6.89 -13.80 -6.87
N SER A 161 -5.97 -12.93 -6.47
CA SER A 161 -5.23 -13.05 -5.21
C SER A 161 -6.09 -12.62 -4.02
N THR A 162 -5.87 -13.23 -2.86
CA THR A 162 -6.70 -13.04 -1.67
C THR A 162 -5.89 -12.60 -0.46
N MET A 163 -6.56 -11.87 0.42
CA MET A 163 -6.09 -11.38 1.69
C MET A 163 -7.10 -11.81 2.76
N THR A 164 -6.64 -12.57 3.74
CA THR A 164 -7.46 -13.11 4.83
C THR A 164 -6.95 -12.57 6.17
N THR A 165 -7.85 -12.07 7.01
CA THR A 165 -7.49 -11.56 8.33
C THR A 165 -8.58 -11.89 9.35
N ASN A 166 -8.18 -12.15 10.59
CA ASN A 166 -9.09 -12.22 11.74
C ASN A 166 -9.13 -10.91 12.56
N THR A 167 -8.53 -9.84 12.02
CA THR A 167 -8.61 -8.51 12.63
C THR A 167 -10.01 -7.92 12.49
N LYS A 168 -10.37 -7.08 13.46
CA LYS A 168 -11.68 -6.45 13.62
C LYS A 168 -11.50 -4.93 13.66
N PRO A 169 -11.56 -4.25 12.50
CA PRO A 169 -11.48 -2.80 12.47
C PRO A 169 -12.60 -2.14 13.29
N PHE A 170 -12.35 -0.96 13.85
CA PHE A 170 -13.38 -0.15 14.49
C PHE A 170 -14.63 0.00 13.59
N GLY A 171 -15.82 -0.22 14.16
CA GLY A 171 -17.09 -0.08 13.45
C GLY A 171 -17.46 -1.24 12.51
N LEU A 172 -16.66 -2.32 12.44
CA LEU A 172 -16.96 -3.51 11.64
C LEU A 172 -17.04 -4.77 12.52
N ASP A 173 -18.25 -5.32 12.68
CA ASP A 173 -18.43 -6.65 13.27
C ASP A 173 -18.06 -7.73 12.25
N SER A 174 -16.84 -8.25 12.34
CA SER A 174 -16.43 -9.35 11.47
C SER A 174 -15.73 -10.48 12.21
N LYS A 175 -16.12 -11.71 11.85
CA LYS A 175 -15.43 -12.96 12.17
C LYS A 175 -14.68 -13.33 10.91
N GLU A 176 -13.36 -13.35 10.93
CA GLU A 176 -12.45 -13.74 9.84
C GLU A 176 -12.91 -13.41 8.41
N VAL A 177 -12.26 -12.42 7.79
CA VAL A 177 -12.65 -11.91 6.48
C VAL A 177 -11.60 -12.27 5.44
N THR A 178 -12.03 -12.96 4.38
CA THR A 178 -11.25 -13.14 3.14
C THR A 178 -11.77 -12.20 2.05
N GLN A 179 -10.88 -11.40 1.49
CA GLN A 179 -11.16 -10.45 0.41
C GLN A 179 -10.11 -10.57 -0.70
N LYS A 180 -10.42 -10.02 -1.87
CA LYS A 180 -9.48 -9.87 -2.99
C LYS A 180 -8.78 -8.50 -2.89
N TYR A 181 -7.72 -8.25 -3.65
CA TYR A 181 -7.16 -6.89 -3.74
C TYR A 181 -8.07 -5.98 -4.59
N LEU A 182 -8.64 -6.55 -5.65
CA LEU A 182 -9.61 -5.90 -6.51
C LEU A 182 -10.89 -6.75 -6.59
N LYS A 183 -12.05 -6.14 -6.36
CA LYS A 183 -13.30 -6.90 -6.25
C LYS A 183 -13.79 -7.38 -7.61
N GLU A 184 -13.83 -6.48 -8.59
CA GLU A 184 -14.27 -6.73 -9.97
C GLU A 184 -13.55 -5.77 -10.92
N TYR A 185 -13.50 -6.09 -12.21
CA TYR A 185 -13.10 -5.17 -13.27
C TYR A 185 -13.82 -5.48 -14.59
N ASP A 186 -13.89 -4.50 -15.48
CA ASP A 186 -14.40 -4.60 -16.84
C ASP A 186 -13.57 -3.73 -17.80
N LEU A 187 -13.48 -4.14 -19.07
CA LEU A 187 -12.60 -3.52 -20.07
C LEU A 187 -13.39 -3.21 -21.34
N ALA A 188 -13.49 -1.93 -21.68
CA ALA A 188 -13.95 -1.51 -22.99
C ALA A 188 -12.78 -1.51 -23.98
N ARG A 189 -13.06 -1.90 -25.23
CA ARG A 189 -12.08 -1.99 -26.30
C ARG A 189 -12.55 -1.30 -27.56
N ASP A 190 -11.59 -0.80 -28.34
CA ASP A 190 -11.85 -0.29 -29.68
C ASP A 190 -12.04 -1.42 -30.72
N GLU A 191 -12.32 -1.03 -31.96
CA GLU A 191 -12.50 -1.96 -33.09
C GLU A 191 -11.26 -2.80 -33.40
N GLN A 192 -10.08 -2.36 -32.94
CA GLN A 192 -8.80 -3.08 -33.08
C GLN A 192 -8.49 -3.96 -31.86
N GLY A 193 -9.40 -4.04 -30.87
CA GLY A 193 -9.24 -4.86 -29.67
C GLY A 193 -8.35 -4.23 -28.60
N ARG A 194 -7.93 -2.98 -28.76
CA ARG A 194 -7.12 -2.26 -27.76
C ARG A 194 -8.02 -1.78 -26.63
N ILE A 195 -7.57 -1.95 -25.40
CA ILE A 195 -8.25 -1.40 -24.22
C ILE A 195 -8.32 0.12 -24.39
N THR A 196 -9.48 0.71 -24.14
CA THR A 196 -9.67 2.17 -24.10
C THR A 196 -10.00 2.62 -22.68
N THR A 197 -11.01 1.97 -22.10
CA THR A 197 -11.59 2.37 -20.82
C THR A 197 -11.57 1.18 -19.88
N VAL A 198 -11.20 1.43 -18.64
CA VAL A 198 -11.13 0.44 -17.57
C VAL A 198 -12.15 0.82 -16.51
N THR A 199 -13.00 -0.12 -16.13
CA THR A 199 -13.85 0.01 -14.94
C THR A 199 -13.34 -0.94 -13.88
N VAL A 200 -13.13 -0.47 -12.66
CA VAL A 200 -12.67 -1.27 -11.52
C VAL A 200 -13.58 -1.08 -10.32
N ARG A 201 -13.80 -2.16 -9.57
CA ARG A 201 -14.45 -2.11 -8.27
C ARG A 201 -13.42 -2.34 -7.17
N VAL A 202 -13.10 -1.30 -6.41
CA VAL A 202 -12.22 -1.39 -5.23
C VAL A 202 -12.98 -1.96 -4.04
N LEU A 203 -12.27 -2.30 -2.97
CA LEU A 203 -12.90 -2.78 -1.75
C LEU A 203 -13.60 -1.63 -1.02
N HIS A 204 -14.79 -1.90 -0.48
CA HIS A 204 -15.47 -0.95 0.42
C HIS A 204 -14.57 -0.51 1.59
N ARG A 205 -13.73 -1.43 2.08
CA ARG A 205 -12.75 -1.14 3.13
C ARG A 205 -11.73 -0.08 2.71
N THR A 206 -11.30 -0.05 1.45
CA THR A 206 -10.42 1.00 0.92
C THR A 206 -11.10 2.37 0.95
N CYS A 207 -12.36 2.45 0.51
CA CYS A 207 -13.13 3.70 0.59
C CYS A 207 -13.31 4.17 2.04
N HIS A 208 -13.56 3.24 2.97
CA HIS A 208 -13.70 3.55 4.39
C HIS A 208 -12.41 4.08 5.00
N LEU A 209 -11.26 3.44 4.74
CA LEU A 209 -9.96 3.91 5.23
C LEU A 209 -9.65 5.32 4.72
N LEU A 210 -9.86 5.57 3.42
CA LEU A 210 -9.58 6.88 2.83
C LEU A 210 -10.49 7.98 3.37
N LYS A 211 -11.78 7.67 3.60
CA LYS A 211 -12.74 8.58 4.27
C LYS A 211 -12.38 8.89 5.71
N ALA A 212 -11.75 7.95 6.39
CA ALA A 212 -11.28 8.12 7.77
C ALA A 212 -9.87 8.74 7.83
N GLU A 213 -9.36 9.26 6.72
CA GLU A 213 -8.02 9.83 6.59
C GLU A 213 -6.89 8.86 6.98
N ALA A 214 -7.16 7.56 6.93
CA ALA A 214 -6.21 6.49 7.18
C ALA A 214 -5.43 6.17 5.89
N PHE A 215 -4.51 7.05 5.52
CA PHE A 215 -3.65 6.92 4.35
C PHE A 215 -2.29 7.58 4.55
N SER A 216 -1.34 7.19 3.71
CA SER A 216 -0.02 7.83 3.59
C SER A 216 0.07 8.60 2.29
N LEU A 217 0.68 9.79 2.34
CA LEU A 217 1.01 10.58 1.16
C LEU A 217 2.36 10.13 0.61
N TYR A 218 2.39 9.76 -0.67
CA TYR A 218 3.59 9.31 -1.36
C TYR A 218 4.17 10.42 -2.21
N HIS A 219 5.50 10.47 -2.27
CA HIS A 219 6.20 11.37 -3.16
C HIS A 219 5.90 11.00 -4.62
N LYS A 220 5.74 12.00 -5.50
CA LYS A 220 5.46 11.80 -6.93
C LYS A 220 6.46 10.86 -7.63
N ASP A 221 7.74 10.92 -7.22
CA ASP A 221 8.81 10.10 -7.81
C ASP A 221 8.80 8.65 -7.33
N PHE A 222 7.90 8.25 -6.42
CA PHE A 222 7.66 6.84 -6.05
C PHE A 222 7.43 5.97 -7.29
N ILE A 223 6.62 6.48 -8.23
CA ILE A 223 6.29 5.78 -9.47
C ILE A 223 7.54 5.54 -10.34
N LEU A 224 8.58 6.36 -10.21
CA LEU A 224 9.80 6.21 -11.01
C LEU A 224 10.80 5.21 -10.40
N GLN A 225 10.58 4.79 -9.15
CA GLN A 225 11.49 3.87 -8.46
C GLN A 225 11.42 2.44 -9.02
N SER A 226 12.53 1.72 -8.93
CA SER A 226 12.57 0.29 -9.24
C SER A 226 11.69 -0.51 -8.26
N PRO A 227 11.23 -1.73 -8.62
CA PRO A 227 10.39 -2.53 -7.73
C PRO A 227 10.97 -2.74 -6.34
N VAL A 228 12.28 -3.00 -6.24
CA VAL A 228 12.99 -3.19 -4.96
C VAL A 228 12.99 -1.89 -4.13
N ARG A 229 13.31 -0.77 -4.78
CA ARG A 229 13.31 0.54 -4.11
C ARG A 229 11.92 0.93 -3.63
N ARG A 230 10.88 0.57 -4.37
CA ARG A 230 9.48 0.76 -3.96
C ARG A 230 9.10 -0.06 -2.74
N THR A 231 9.52 -1.33 -2.60
CA THR A 231 9.19 -2.11 -1.38
C THR A 231 9.82 -1.49 -0.14
N ILE A 232 11.07 -1.03 -0.26
CA ILE A 232 11.78 -0.33 0.82
C ILE A 232 11.08 0.99 1.13
N TYR A 233 10.77 1.79 0.12
CA TYR A 233 10.03 3.05 0.29
C TYR A 233 8.69 2.82 1.01
N MET A 234 7.88 1.85 0.56
CA MET A 234 6.58 1.57 1.18
C MET A 234 6.74 1.21 2.66
N TYR A 235 7.76 0.42 2.99
CA TYR A 235 8.06 0.07 4.38
C TYR A 235 8.45 1.30 5.21
N LEU A 236 9.34 2.14 4.69
CA LEU A 236 9.75 3.39 5.36
C LEU A 236 8.58 4.35 5.53
N SER A 237 7.74 4.54 4.50
CA SER A 237 6.58 5.42 4.56
C SER A 237 5.54 5.00 5.59
N ILE A 238 5.49 3.72 5.97
CA ILE A 238 4.60 3.21 7.02
C ILE A 238 5.24 3.37 8.40
N ASN A 239 6.50 2.98 8.55
CA ASN A 239 7.17 2.94 9.86
C ASN A 239 7.71 4.31 10.31
N CYS A 240 7.95 5.24 9.37
CA CYS A 240 8.34 6.62 9.66
C CYS A 240 7.13 7.59 9.62
N PHE A 241 5.90 7.10 9.45
CA PHE A 241 4.70 7.92 9.21
C PHE A 241 4.33 8.87 10.36
N TYR A 242 4.45 8.41 11.61
CA TYR A 242 3.86 9.11 12.76
C TYR A 242 4.75 10.24 13.28
N GLU A 243 6.06 9.99 13.43
CA GLU A 243 6.98 10.94 14.07
C GLU A 243 8.12 11.43 13.16
N CYS A 244 8.20 10.94 11.91
CA CYS A 244 9.34 11.17 10.98
C CYS A 244 10.67 11.00 11.73
N GLU A 245 10.82 9.84 12.38
CA GLU A 245 12.04 9.43 13.04
C GLU A 245 12.94 8.65 12.09
N ASP A 246 14.23 8.73 12.37
CA ASP A 246 15.25 7.96 11.69
C ASP A 246 15.01 6.47 11.96
N LEU A 247 15.01 5.66 10.91
CA LEU A 247 14.80 4.22 11.04
C LEU A 247 16.07 3.45 10.72
N THR A 248 16.64 2.81 11.73
CA THR A 248 17.78 1.91 11.57
C THR A 248 17.31 0.48 11.30
N LEU A 249 17.76 -0.09 10.19
CA LEU A 249 17.51 -1.47 9.79
C LEU A 249 18.83 -2.23 9.67
N SER A 250 18.89 -3.43 10.24
CA SER A 250 19.98 -4.36 9.92
C SER A 250 19.93 -4.78 8.45
N PHE A 251 21.08 -5.18 7.90
CA PHE A 251 21.15 -5.75 6.54
C PHE A 251 20.21 -6.94 6.37
N ALA A 252 20.02 -7.76 7.41
CA ALA A 252 19.08 -8.87 7.40
C ALA A 252 17.61 -8.41 7.28
N GLN A 253 17.22 -7.35 7.99
CA GLN A 253 15.88 -6.76 7.87
C GLN A 253 15.68 -6.14 6.49
N LEU A 254 16.64 -5.36 6.00
CA LEU A 254 16.58 -4.74 4.69
C LEU A 254 16.51 -5.77 3.57
N HIS A 255 17.24 -6.88 3.69
CA HIS A 255 17.15 -8.02 2.76
C HIS A 255 15.74 -8.62 2.73
N LYS A 256 15.14 -8.84 3.89
CA LYS A 256 13.76 -9.32 4.00
C LYS A 256 12.77 -8.34 3.35
N ILE A 257 12.90 -7.04 3.62
CA ILE A 257 12.02 -5.98 3.10
C ILE A 257 12.17 -5.77 1.59
N SER A 258 13.40 -5.91 1.09
CA SER A 258 13.70 -5.78 -0.33
C SER A 258 13.17 -6.94 -1.18
N GLU A 259 12.72 -8.04 -0.54
CA GLU A 259 12.18 -9.26 -1.18
C GLU A 259 13.14 -9.85 -2.23
N LEU A 260 14.44 -9.60 -2.09
CA LEU A 260 15.46 -10.08 -3.01
C LEU A 260 15.58 -11.61 -2.93
N ALA A 261 15.39 -12.29 -4.05
CA ALA A 261 15.72 -13.71 -4.18
C ALA A 261 17.23 -13.99 -4.08
N ALA A 262 18.05 -12.95 -4.31
CA ALA A 262 19.49 -13.02 -4.24
C ALA A 262 19.99 -13.20 -2.80
N PRO A 263 21.11 -13.91 -2.55
CA PRO A 263 21.70 -14.02 -1.22
C PRO A 263 22.06 -12.65 -0.63
N LEU A 264 22.11 -12.54 0.70
CA LEU A 264 22.44 -11.31 1.45
C LEU A 264 23.69 -10.57 0.92
N ARG A 265 24.70 -11.31 0.43
CA ARG A 265 25.92 -10.72 -0.14
C ARG A 265 25.69 -9.84 -1.39
N LYS A 266 24.53 -9.96 -2.05
CA LYS A 266 24.12 -9.10 -3.16
C LYS A 266 23.27 -7.90 -2.72
N LEU A 267 23.01 -7.76 -1.42
CA LEU A 267 22.37 -6.59 -0.86
C LEU A 267 23.27 -5.35 -0.95
N SER A 268 24.60 -5.54 -0.95
CA SER A 268 25.56 -4.42 -1.01
C SER A 268 25.28 -3.48 -2.19
N SER A 269 25.04 -4.01 -3.39
CA SER A 269 24.72 -3.16 -4.55
C SER A 269 23.41 -2.39 -4.42
N VAL A 270 22.46 -2.91 -3.64
CA VAL A 270 21.21 -2.19 -3.34
C VAL A 270 21.46 -1.11 -2.29
N ILE A 271 22.28 -1.40 -1.28
CA ILE A 271 22.69 -0.42 -0.28
C ILE A 271 23.47 0.73 -0.94
N ASP A 272 24.47 0.40 -1.75
CA ASP A 272 25.26 1.36 -2.53
C ASP A 272 24.34 2.26 -3.37
N ASP A 273 23.37 1.66 -4.07
CA ASP A 273 22.38 2.42 -4.85
C ASP A 273 21.46 3.30 -3.99
N LEU A 274 21.09 2.87 -2.78
CA LEU A 274 20.27 3.69 -1.86
C LEU A 274 21.04 4.88 -1.29
N VAL A 275 22.36 4.74 -1.10
CA VAL A 275 23.25 5.82 -0.66
C VAL A 275 23.52 6.80 -1.80
N GLU A 276 23.88 6.29 -2.97
CA GLU A 276 24.19 7.11 -4.15
C GLU A 276 22.94 7.79 -4.72
N ASN A 277 21.81 7.08 -4.70
CA ASN A 277 20.53 7.55 -5.20
C ASN A 277 19.51 7.45 -4.05
N PRO A 278 19.37 8.49 -3.21
CA PRO A 278 18.43 8.49 -2.10
C PRO A 278 16.99 8.18 -2.52
N LEU A 279 16.23 7.54 -1.63
CA LEU A 279 14.79 7.40 -1.82
C LEU A 279 14.12 8.77 -1.63
N PRO A 280 12.99 9.05 -2.29
CA PRO A 280 12.33 10.34 -2.10
C PRO A 280 12.01 10.61 -0.62
N GLY A 281 12.57 11.67 -0.04
CA GLY A 281 12.36 12.04 1.37
C GLY A 281 13.15 11.22 2.40
N PHE A 282 14.05 10.33 1.97
CA PHE A 282 14.91 9.54 2.85
C PHE A 282 16.36 9.50 2.36
N VAL A 283 17.30 9.78 3.26
CA VAL A 283 18.73 9.57 3.01
C VAL A 283 19.18 8.33 3.75
N ALA A 284 19.94 7.46 3.08
CA ALA A 284 20.51 6.26 3.65
C ALA A 284 21.93 6.52 4.17
N GLU A 285 22.16 6.21 5.44
CA GLU A 285 23.47 6.23 6.08
C GLU A 285 23.86 4.80 6.48
N VAL A 286 25.00 4.32 5.98
CA VAL A 286 25.43 2.93 6.18
C VAL A 286 26.47 2.87 7.28
N ASN A 287 26.28 1.94 8.21
CA ASN A 287 27.29 1.52 9.16
C ASN A 287 27.64 0.05 8.89
N GLU A 288 28.77 -0.15 8.23
CA GLU A 288 29.29 -1.47 7.85
C GLU A 288 29.78 -2.29 9.05
N GLU A 289 30.23 -1.65 10.14
CA GLU A 289 30.70 -2.37 11.34
C GLU A 289 29.53 -3.06 12.06
N ASP A 290 28.39 -2.38 12.13
CA ASP A 290 27.18 -2.88 12.77
C ASP A 290 26.23 -3.62 11.79
N GLU A 291 26.57 -3.69 10.50
CA GLU A 291 25.72 -4.22 9.42
C GLU A 291 24.32 -3.58 9.41
N THR A 292 24.26 -2.25 9.52
CA THR A 292 23.01 -1.48 9.56
C THR A 292 22.96 -0.36 8.52
N VAL A 293 21.75 0.00 8.11
CA VAL A 293 21.43 1.21 7.35
C VAL A 293 20.43 2.03 8.16
N THR A 294 20.77 3.29 8.43
CA THR A 294 19.85 4.27 9.02
C THR A 294 19.26 5.11 7.90
N PHE A 295 17.93 5.13 7.82
CA PHE A 295 17.20 6.00 6.91
C PHE A 295 16.80 7.25 7.67
N VAL A 296 17.47 8.37 7.36
CA VAL A 296 17.17 9.69 7.91
C VAL A 296 15.98 10.28 7.17
N CYS A 297 14.92 10.62 7.91
CA CYS A 297 13.70 11.20 7.36
C CYS A 297 13.92 12.70 7.08
N GLU A 298 14.14 13.07 5.81
CA GLU A 298 14.45 14.47 5.44
C GLU A 298 13.21 15.36 5.27
N PHE A 299 12.03 14.76 5.10
CA PHE A 299 10.82 15.49 4.72
C PHE A 299 9.69 15.34 5.75
N ARG A 300 9.48 16.38 6.57
CA ARG A 300 8.33 16.54 7.48
C ARG A 300 7.06 17.12 6.82
N SER A 301 7.12 17.54 5.54
CA SER A 301 6.14 18.49 4.99
C SER A 301 4.82 17.88 4.49
N TYR A 302 4.48 16.65 4.85
CA TYR A 302 3.17 16.08 4.49
C TYR A 302 2.05 16.42 5.50
N VAL A 303 2.40 17.19 6.55
CA VAL A 303 1.47 17.71 7.57
C VAL A 303 0.97 19.14 7.24
N GLU A 304 1.49 19.79 6.19
CA GLU A 304 0.85 21.00 5.63
C GLU A 304 -0.12 20.58 4.51
N LEU A 305 -1.22 19.97 4.93
CA LEU A 305 -2.47 19.90 4.17
C LEU A 305 -3.40 21.04 4.61
#